data_AF-X1MRY0-F1
#
_entry.id   AF-X1MRY0-F1
#
_cell.length_a   1.000
_cell.length_b   1.000
_cell.length_c   1.000
_cell.angle_alpha   90.00
_cell.angle_beta   90.00
_cell.angle_gamma   90.00
#
_symmetry.space_group_name_H-M   'P 1'
#
loop_
_entity.id
_entity.type
_entity.pdbx_description
1 polymer ?
#
loop_
_entity_poly.entity_id
_entity_poly.type
_entity_poly.pdbx_seq_one_letter_code
_entity_poly.pdbx_strand_id
1 'polypeptide(L)' 'GQVIGSGQSNTLMGEFSVNLDLGYKVEKGKIVGRLKDIMVSGNAYTMFNQVAALGSELRWIGSTRTPGIYFKEINVAG' A
#
# COMPACT_ATOMS: atom_id res chain seq x y z
N GLY A 1 -3.69 -11.07 3.61
CA GLY A 1 -2.68 -10.36 4.42
C GLY A 1 -3.42 -9.44 5.36
N GLN A 2 -3.11 -9.52 6.65
CA GLN A 2 -3.73 -8.74 7.71
C GLN A 2 -2.70 -7.69 8.16
N VAL A 3 -3.10 -6.43 8.27
CA VAL A 3 -2.26 -5.40 8.89
C VAL A 3 -2.36 -5.52 10.41
N ILE A 4 -1.23 -5.73 11.09
CA ILE A 4 -1.16 -5.65 12.56
C ILE A 4 -0.52 -4.30 12.91
N GLY A 5 -1.33 -3.39 13.47
CA GLY A 5 -0.87 -2.08 13.92
C GLY A 5 -1.92 -0.99 13.75
N SER A 6 -2.92 -0.93 14.65
CA SER A 6 -3.85 0.20 14.79
C SER A 6 -3.18 1.37 15.54
N GLY A 7 -1.98 1.77 15.11
CA GLY A 7 -1.24 2.88 15.68
C GLY A 7 -1.54 4.17 14.93
N GLN A 8 -2.27 5.10 15.57
CA GLN A 8 -2.21 6.55 15.26
C GLN A 8 -2.66 6.99 13.85
N SER A 9 -3.62 6.31 13.21
CA SER A 9 -4.23 6.81 11.96
C SER A 9 -5.41 7.72 12.29
N ASN A 10 -5.34 9.00 11.91
CA ASN A 10 -6.53 9.85 11.85
C ASN A 10 -7.29 9.51 10.56
N THR A 11 -7.97 8.37 10.56
CA THR A 11 -8.62 7.81 9.37
C THR A 11 -9.68 8.76 8.80
N LEU A 12 -10.32 9.58 9.64
CA LEU A 12 -11.24 10.65 9.20
C LEU A 12 -10.55 11.63 8.23
N MET A 13 -9.32 12.03 8.55
CA MET A 13 -8.52 12.93 7.71
C MET A 13 -7.75 12.19 6.61
N GLY A 14 -7.84 10.86 6.55
CA GLY A 14 -7.21 10.02 5.54
C GLY A 14 -5.74 9.65 5.84
N GLU A 15 -5.16 10.13 6.94
CA GLU A 15 -3.78 9.85 7.32
C GLU A 15 -3.62 8.40 7.80
N PHE A 16 -2.62 7.68 7.30
CA PHE A 16 -2.29 6.32 7.72
C PHE A 16 -0.78 6.13 7.88
N SER A 17 -0.41 5.21 8.77
CA SER A 17 0.95 4.68 8.90
C SER A 17 0.85 3.23 9.34
N VAL A 18 1.31 2.30 8.50
CA VAL A 18 1.10 0.86 8.70
C VAL A 18 2.36 0.07 8.38
N ASN A 19 2.55 -1.03 9.10
CA ASN A 19 3.63 -1.98 8.81
C ASN A 19 3.28 -2.83 7.58
N LEU A 20 4.29 -3.08 6.76
CA LEU A 20 4.16 -3.94 5.59
C LEU A 20 4.43 -5.40 5.97
N ASP A 21 3.36 -6.21 5.97
CA ASP A 21 3.42 -7.65 6.27
C ASP A 21 4.25 -8.42 5.22
N LEU A 22 3.98 -8.17 3.94
CA LEU A 22 4.72 -8.74 2.82
C LEU A 22 4.93 -7.69 1.72
N GLY A 23 6.18 -7.32 1.50
CA GLY A 23 6.61 -6.41 0.45
C GLY A 23 7.72 -6.99 -0.42
N TYR A 24 7.76 -6.58 -1.69
CA TYR A 24 8.81 -6.95 -2.62
C TYR A 24 9.34 -5.72 -3.34
N LYS A 25 10.66 -5.65 -3.50
CA LYS A 25 11.30 -4.65 -4.34
C LYS A 25 11.26 -5.12 -5.79
N VAL A 26 10.77 -4.28 -6.68
CA VAL A 26 10.74 -4.54 -8.12
C VAL A 26 11.69 -3.57 -8.82
N GLU A 27 12.61 -4.09 -9.62
CA GLU A 27 13.49 -3.30 -10.47
C GLU A 27 13.43 -3.84 -11.90
N LYS A 28 13.27 -2.95 -12.88
CA LYS A 28 13.18 -3.31 -14.32
C LYS A 28 12.18 -4.45 -14.58
N GLY A 29 11.04 -4.41 -13.90
CA GLY A 29 9.96 -5.40 -14.03
C GLY A 29 10.23 -6.75 -13.35
N LYS A 30 11.28 -6.89 -12.54
CA LYS A 30 11.62 -8.13 -11.84
C LYS A 30 11.66 -7.93 -10.33
N ILE A 31 11.14 -8.89 -9.57
CA ILE A 31 11.29 -8.93 -8.12
C ILE A 31 12.76 -9.22 -7.80
N VAL A 32 13.42 -8.31 -7.08
CA VAL A 32 14.84 -8.41 -6.70
C VAL A 32 15.06 -8.75 -5.23
N GLY A 33 14.01 -8.72 -4.41
CA GLY A 33 14.11 -9.08 -3.00
C GLY A 33 12.84 -8.84 -2.21
N ARG A 34 12.77 -9.43 -1.01
CA ARG A 34 11.71 -9.20 -0.03
C ARG A 34 12.07 -8.02 0.87
N LEU A 35 11.11 -7.16 1.13
CA LEU A 35 11.19 -6.09 2.12
C LEU A 35 10.73 -6.62 3.49
N LYS A 36 11.43 -6.23 4.55
CA LYS A 36 11.12 -6.56 5.95
C LYS A 36 11.30 -5.31 6.80
N ASP A 37 10.57 -5.25 7.91
CA ASP A 37 10.66 -4.17 8.90
C ASP A 37 10.39 -2.78 8.31
N ILE A 38 9.55 -2.73 7.27
CA ILE A 38 9.17 -1.50 6.57
C ILE A 38 7.80 -1.01 7.02
N MET A 39 7.71 0.30 7.22
CA MET A 39 6.50 1.06 7.43
C MET A 39 6.17 1.90 6.20
N VAL A 40 4.88 2.02 5.91
CA VAL A 40 4.34 2.82 4.81
C VAL A 40 3.37 3.84 5.39
N SER A 41 3.52 5.10 5.00
CA SER A 41 2.69 6.19 5.51
C SER A 41 2.24 7.15 4.42
N GLY A 42 1.15 7.89 4.68
CA GLY A 42 0.63 8.91 3.78
C GLY A 42 -0.83 9.24 4.04
N ASN A 43 -1.42 10.00 3.11
CA ASN A 43 -2.84 10.35 3.12
C ASN A 43 -3.57 9.62 2.00
N ALA A 44 -4.58 8.82 2.34
CA ALA A 44 -5.32 8.02 1.37
C ALA A 44 -5.99 8.89 0.30
N TYR A 45 -6.55 10.06 0.66
CA TYR A 45 -7.22 10.94 -0.29
C TYR A 45 -6.26 11.50 -1.34
N THR A 46 -5.09 11.97 -0.91
CA THR A 46 -4.08 12.50 -1.85
C THR A 46 -3.46 11.40 -2.69
N MET A 47 -3.30 10.19 -2.14
CA MET A 47 -2.78 9.04 -2.88
C MET A 47 -3.75 8.55 -3.95
N PHE A 48 -5.06 8.49 -3.68
CA PHE A 48 -6.04 8.11 -4.69
C PHE A 48 -6.10 9.09 -5.88
N ASN A 49 -5.73 10.36 -5.67
CA ASN A 49 -5.55 11.33 -6.77
C ASN A 49 -4.29 11.07 -7.62
N GLN A 50 -3.39 10.19 -7.19
CA GLN A 50 -2.11 9.89 -7.83
C GLN A 50 -1.99 8.43 -8.31
N VAL A 51 -3.14 7.77 -8.51
CA VAL A 51 -3.18 6.44 -9.14
C VAL A 51 -2.68 6.55 -10.57
N ALA A 52 -1.60 5.83 -10.88
CA ALA A 52 -1.02 5.77 -12.21
C ALA A 52 -1.62 4.64 -13.05
N ALA A 53 -2.04 3.55 -12.43
CA ALA A 53 -2.68 2.43 -13.13
C ALA A 53 -3.53 1.58 -12.18
N LEU A 54 -4.50 0.89 -12.78
CA LEU A 54 -5.28 -0.17 -12.14
C LEU A 54 -4.98 -1.49 -12.84
N GLY A 55 -4.89 -2.57 -12.08
CA GLY A 55 -4.78 -3.92 -12.61
C GLY A 55 -6.07 -4.35 -13.33
N SER A 56 -5.93 -5.26 -14.29
CA SER A 56 -7.07 -5.81 -15.05
C SER A 56 -7.89 -6.84 -14.27
N GLU A 57 -7.35 -7.41 -13.19
CA GLU A 57 -7.99 -8.46 -12.41
C GLU A 57 -8.53 -7.92 -11.08
N LEU A 58 -9.80 -8.19 -10.81
CA LEU A 58 -10.46 -7.90 -9.53
C LEU A 58 -10.33 -9.08 -8.57
N ARG A 59 -10.00 -8.79 -7.32
CA ARG A 59 -9.86 -9.79 -6.25
C ARG A 59 -10.59 -9.33 -4.99
N TRP A 60 -11.07 -10.30 -4.22
CA TRP A 60 -11.70 -10.03 -2.92
C TRP A 60 -10.64 -9.88 -1.84
N ILE A 61 -10.69 -8.77 -1.10
CA ILE A 61 -9.89 -8.49 0.08
C ILE A 61 -10.86 -8.13 1.21
N GLY A 62 -11.10 -9.08 2.11
CA GLY A 62 -12.20 -8.96 3.07
C GLY A 62 -13.54 -8.83 2.36
N SER A 63 -14.31 -7.79 2.70
CA SER A 63 -15.60 -7.46 2.07
C SER A 63 -15.47 -6.58 0.81
N THR A 64 -14.26 -6.26 0.37
CA THR A 64 -14.03 -5.32 -0.75
C THR A 64 -13.51 -6.05 -1.98
N ARG A 65 -14.16 -5.85 -3.13
CA ARG A 65 -13.67 -6.33 -4.43
C ARG A 65 -12.90 -5.22 -5.13
N THR A 66 -11.60 -5.38 -5.30
CA THR A 66 -10.70 -4.32 -5.78
C THR A 66 -9.59 -4.88 -6.67
N PRO A 67 -9.10 -4.15 -7.69
CA PRO A 67 -7.93 -4.56 -8.44
C PRO A 67 -6.63 -4.26 -7.68
N GLY A 68 -5.50 -4.67 -8.25
CA GLY A 68 -4.22 -4.07 -7.88
C GLY A 68 -4.21 -2.57 -8.23
N ILE A 69 -3.63 -1.74 -7.37
CA ILE A 69 -3.54 -0.29 -7.57
C ILE A 69 -2.07 0.10 -7.60
N TYR A 70 -1.67 0.85 -8.61
CA TYR A 70 -0.32 1.41 -8.72
C TYR A 70 -0.35 2.89 -8.40
N PHE A 71 0.23 3.26 -7.26
CA PHE A 71 0.47 4.65 -6.87
C PHE A 71 1.84 5.08 -7.37
N LYS A 72 1.95 6.30 -7.92
CA LYS A 72 3.22 6.84 -8.42
C LYS A 72 4.28 6.90 -7.32
N GLU A 73 3.87 7.36 -6.15
CA GLU A 73 4.74 7.60 -5.02
C GLU A 73 4.02 7.24 -3.72
N ILE A 74 4.79 6.77 -2.75
CA ILE A 74 4.34 6.44 -1.41
C ILE A 74 5.52 6.61 -0.45
N ASN A 75 5.26 7.11 0.76
CA ASN A 75 6.32 7.26 1.74
C ASN A 75 6.62 5.91 2.38
N VAL A 76 7.90 5.56 2.41
CA VAL A 76 8.41 4.30 2.94
C VAL A 76 9.50 4.61 3.95
N ALA A 77 9.41 4.04 5.14
CA ALA A 77 10.41 4.14 6.20
C ALA A 77 10.80 2.72 6.68
N GLY A 78 12.06 2.52 7.03
CA GLY A 78 12.61 1.23 7.47
C GLY A 78 13.92 1.41 8.21
#